data_AF-A0A1H0DRG7-F1
#
_entry.id   AF-A0A1H0DRG7-F1
#
_cell.length_a   1.000
_cell.length_b   1.000
_cell.length_c   1.000
_cell.angle_alpha   90.00
_cell.angle_beta   90.00
_cell.angle_gamma   90.00
#
_symmetry.space_group_name_H-M   'P 1'
#
loop_
_entity.id
_entity.type
_entity.pdbx_description
1 polymer ?
#
loop_
_entity_poly.entity_id
_entity_poly.type
_entity_poly.pdbx_seq_one_letter_code
_entity_poly.pdbx_strand_id
1 'polypeptide(L)'
;MKTAQSHRLLRGFLLLEAGLLGAASAVHSGLLLRGHAHGQARIAEAVIAAVLLAAWALSLVWPARTRKLALLGQGFALLGTLVGLFTIAVGIGPQSAPDLVFHFALVALLLAGLYFARRAHA
;
A
#
# COMPACT_ATOMS: atom_id res chain seq x y z
N MET A 1 18.33 13.63 7.80
CA MET A 1 17.49 13.01 8.87
C MET A 1 18.31 11.93 9.55
N LYS A 2 18.27 11.78 10.88
CA LYS A 2 19.04 10.73 11.57
C LYS A 2 18.56 9.35 11.11
N THR A 3 19.47 8.39 10.87
CA THR A 3 19.15 7.06 10.29
C THR A 3 18.01 6.34 11.02
N ALA A 4 18.02 6.35 12.35
CA ALA A 4 16.96 5.75 13.16
C ALA A 4 15.58 6.42 12.96
N GLN A 5 15.55 7.74 12.76
CA GLN A 5 14.31 8.48 12.46
C GLN A 5 13.79 8.12 11.06
N SER A 6 14.69 7.99 10.07
CA SER A 6 14.36 7.53 8.73
C SER A 6 13.74 6.14 8.76
N HIS A 7 14.34 5.20 9.48
CA HIS A 7 13.81 3.85 9.56
C HIS A 7 12.43 3.80 10.19
N ARG A 8 12.18 4.57 11.27
CA ARG A 8 10.85 4.66 11.87
C ARG A 8 9.82 5.25 10.91
N LEU A 9 10.17 6.30 10.17
CA LEU A 9 9.28 6.90 9.18
C LEU A 9 8.91 5.91 8.07
N LEU A 10 9.90 5.24 7.48
CA LEU A 10 9.67 4.28 6.39
C LEU A 10 8.84 3.07 6.85
N ARG A 11 9.09 2.57 8.06
CA ARG A 11 8.25 1.53 8.67
C ARG A 11 6.83 2.01 8.92
N GLY A 12 6.67 3.27 9.33
CA GLY A 12 5.36 3.90 9.49
C GLY A 12 4.56 3.89 8.19
N PHE A 13 5.16 4.31 7.08
CA PHE A 13 4.52 4.25 5.75
C PHE A 13 4.10 2.83 5.38
N LEU A 14 5.03 1.87 5.44
CA LEU A 14 4.74 0.47 5.10
C LEU A 14 3.59 -0.10 5.92
N LEU A 15 3.57 0.15 7.23
CA LEU A 15 2.53 -0.37 8.11
C LEU A 15 1.18 0.31 7.88
N LEU A 16 1.18 1.63 7.68
CA LEU A 16 -0.04 2.40 7.40
C LEU A 16 -0.68 1.96 6.08
N GLU A 17 0.10 1.87 5.01
CA GLU A 17 -0.38 1.47 3.69
C GLU A 17 -0.86 0.02 3.67
N ALA A 18 -0.13 -0.89 4.33
CA ALA A 18 -0.57 -2.28 4.51
C ALA A 18 -1.89 -2.35 5.26
N GLY A 19 -2.05 -1.55 6.32
CA GLY A 19 -3.29 -1.48 7.10
C GLY A 19 -4.46 -0.95 6.28
N LEU A 20 -4.26 0.12 5.51
CA LEU A 20 -5.29 0.71 4.65
C LEU A 20 -5.76 -0.29 3.58
N LEU A 21 -4.83 -0.95 2.88
CA LEU A 21 -5.16 -1.96 1.88
C LEU A 21 -5.77 -3.22 2.49
N GLY A 22 -5.34 -3.62 3.68
CA GLY A 22 -5.97 -4.71 4.43
C GLY A 22 -7.42 -4.39 4.80
N ALA A 23 -7.69 -3.15 5.21
CA ALA A 23 -9.05 -2.68 5.50
C ALA A 23 -9.90 -2.64 4.22
N ALA A 24 -9.37 -2.12 3.11
CA ALA A 24 -10.04 -2.13 1.81
C ALA A 24 -10.38 -3.58 1.37
N SER A 25 -9.42 -4.51 1.51
CA SER A 25 -9.66 -5.92 1.20
C SER A 25 -10.77 -6.51 2.08
N ALA A 26 -10.90 -6.08 3.34
CA ALA A 26 -11.97 -6.53 4.23
C ALA A 26 -13.32 -5.86 3.91
N VAL A 27 -13.34 -4.67 3.32
CA VAL A 27 -14.54 -4.08 2.72
C VAL A 27 -14.96 -4.90 1.50
N HIS A 28 -14.04 -5.18 0.58
CA HIS A 28 -14.33 -5.95 -0.64
C HIS A 28 -14.51 -7.46 -0.44
N SER A 29 -14.25 -7.98 0.75
CA SER A 29 -14.72 -9.31 1.16
C SER A 29 -16.17 -9.32 1.65
N GLY A 30 -16.76 -8.14 1.89
CA GLY A 30 -18.06 -8.00 2.54
C GLY A 30 -18.00 -8.14 4.07
N LEU A 31 -16.81 -8.28 4.66
CA LEU A 31 -16.63 -8.44 6.11
C LEU A 31 -16.92 -7.13 6.85
N LEU A 32 -16.43 -5.99 6.33
CA LEU A 32 -16.62 -4.68 6.97
C LEU A 32 -17.87 -3.95 6.49
N LEU A 33 -18.16 -4.00 5.19
CA LEU A 33 -19.32 -3.34 4.59
C LEU A 33 -20.06 -4.31 3.66
N ARG A 34 -21.29 -4.66 4.02
CA ARG A 34 -22.14 -5.53 3.20
C ARG A 34 -22.51 -4.81 1.89
N GLY A 35 -22.64 -5.56 0.80
CA GLY A 35 -22.97 -5.02 -0.53
C GLY A 35 -21.78 -4.51 -1.35
N HIS A 36 -20.58 -4.44 -0.78
CA HIS A 36 -19.35 -3.99 -1.46
C HIS A 36 -18.43 -5.15 -1.88
N ALA A 37 -18.90 -6.39 -1.80
CA ALA A 37 -18.09 -7.57 -2.09
C ALA A 37 -17.64 -7.59 -3.57
N HIS A 38 -16.33 -7.58 -3.80
CA HIS A 38 -15.71 -7.62 -5.13
C HIS A 38 -14.47 -8.53 -5.07
N GLY A 39 -14.59 -9.75 -5.60
CA GLY A 39 -13.57 -10.79 -5.44
C GLY A 39 -12.19 -10.41 -5.95
N GLN A 40 -12.12 -9.77 -7.12
CA GLN A 40 -10.84 -9.38 -7.73
C GLN A 40 -10.16 -8.22 -6.99
N ALA A 41 -10.92 -7.20 -6.57
CA ALA A 41 -10.40 -6.10 -5.77
C ALA A 41 -9.87 -6.61 -4.43
N ARG A 42 -10.64 -7.46 -3.74
CA ARG A 42 -10.23 -8.13 -2.50
C ARG A 42 -8.89 -8.84 -2.64
N ILE A 43 -8.72 -9.67 -3.69
CA ILE A 43 -7.48 -10.43 -3.88
C ILE A 43 -6.32 -9.49 -4.17
N ALA A 44 -6.49 -8.53 -5.09
CA ALA A 44 -5.43 -7.60 -5.45
C ALA A 44 -4.95 -6.80 -4.23
N GLU A 45 -5.87 -6.23 -3.47
CA GLU A 45 -5.55 -5.43 -2.28
C GLU A 45 -4.91 -6.28 -1.18
N ALA A 46 -5.41 -7.49 -0.93
CA ALA A 46 -4.82 -8.41 0.05
C ALA A 46 -3.38 -8.77 -0.32
N VAL A 47 -3.10 -9.04 -1.60
CA VAL A 47 -1.74 -9.34 -2.08
C VAL A 47 -0.82 -8.14 -1.87
N ILE A 48 -1.26 -6.93 -2.20
CA ILE A 48 -0.44 -5.72 -2.02
C ILE A 48 -0.21 -5.46 -0.52
N ALA A 49 -1.24 -5.58 0.31
CA ALA A 49 -1.15 -5.44 1.76
C ALA A 49 -0.14 -6.44 2.35
N ALA A 50 -0.20 -7.70 1.91
CA ALA A 50 0.73 -8.75 2.35
C ALA A 50 2.18 -8.43 1.94
N VAL A 51 2.42 -7.92 0.72
CA VAL A 51 3.76 -7.51 0.27
C VAL A 51 4.29 -6.34 1.11
N LEU A 52 3.48 -5.32 1.40
CA LEU A 52 3.87 -4.19 2.24
C LEU A 52 4.16 -4.62 3.68
N LEU A 53 3.32 -5.50 4.24
CA LEU A 53 3.50 -6.03 5.58
C LEU A 53 4.75 -6.92 5.67
N ALA A 54 5.04 -7.72 4.63
CA ALA A 54 6.27 -8.48 4.54
C ALA A 54 7.49 -7.54 4.47
N ALA A 55 7.46 -6.49 3.65
CA ALA A 55 8.52 -5.49 3.60
C ALA A 55 8.73 -4.80 4.96
N TRP A 56 7.65 -4.50 5.68
CA TRP A 56 7.70 -3.97 7.05
C TRP A 56 8.37 -4.96 8.01
N ALA A 57 7.92 -6.22 8.04
CA ALA A 57 8.45 -7.24 8.94
C ALA A 57 9.94 -7.52 8.66
N LEU A 58 10.32 -7.67 7.39
CA LEU A 58 11.72 -7.87 7.00
C LEU A 58 12.59 -6.66 7.35
N SER A 59 12.03 -5.44 7.36
CA SER A 59 12.77 -4.25 7.78
C SER A 59 13.11 -4.28 9.28
N LEU A 60 12.29 -4.92 10.11
CA LEU A 60 12.58 -5.12 11.54
C LEU A 60 13.75 -6.09 11.73
N VAL A 61 13.75 -7.18 10.95
CA VAL A 61 14.80 -8.22 10.99
C VAL A 61 16.13 -7.71 10.42
N TRP A 62 16.10 -6.93 9.34
CA TRP A 62 17.29 -6.37 8.71
C TRP A 62 17.24 -4.84 8.61
N PRO A 63 17.53 -4.11 9.71
CA PRO A 63 17.44 -2.66 9.75
C PRO A 63 18.27 -1.95 8.66
N ALA A 64 19.46 -2.47 8.33
CA ALA A 64 20.31 -1.93 7.27
C ALA A 64 19.68 -2.01 5.86
N ARG A 65 18.68 -2.88 5.67
CA ARG A 65 17.95 -3.03 4.40
C ARG A 65 16.61 -2.28 4.39
N THR A 66 16.25 -1.56 5.46
CA THR A 66 14.96 -0.86 5.60
C THR A 66 14.63 0.00 4.39
N ARG A 67 15.59 0.83 3.93
CA ARG A 67 15.40 1.68 2.76
C ARG A 67 15.09 0.89 1.50
N LYS A 68 15.84 -0.18 1.23
CA LYS A 68 15.65 -1.02 0.04
C LYS A 68 14.30 -1.73 0.08
N LEU A 69 13.93 -2.28 1.24
CA LEU A 69 12.64 -2.96 1.44
C LEU A 69 11.47 -2.00 1.28
N ALA A 70 11.57 -0.78 1.81
CA ALA A 70 10.57 0.27 1.62
C ALA A 70 10.38 0.62 0.14
N LEU A 71 11.48 0.87 -0.59
CA LEU A 71 11.43 1.17 -2.03
C LEU A 71 10.77 0.04 -2.85
N LEU A 72 11.12 -1.22 -2.56
CA LEU A 72 10.56 -2.37 -3.27
C LEU A 72 9.09 -2.59 -2.93
N GLY A 73 8.73 -2.58 -1.64
CA GLY A 73 7.36 -2.78 -1.19
C GLY A 73 6.42 -1.69 -1.69
N GLN A 74 6.80 -0.43 -1.54
CA GLN A 74 5.99 0.70 -2.02
C GLN A 74 5.98 0.81 -3.54
N GLY A 75 7.07 0.45 -4.22
CA GLY A 75 7.11 0.38 -5.67
C GLY A 75 6.14 -0.66 -6.23
N PHE A 76 6.13 -1.86 -5.63
CA PHE A 76 5.16 -2.90 -5.96
C PHE A 76 3.73 -2.43 -5.71
N ALA A 77 3.47 -1.84 -4.54
CA ALA A 77 2.16 -1.33 -4.19
C ALA A 77 1.67 -0.23 -5.14
N LEU A 78 2.51 0.74 -5.49
CA LEU A 78 2.17 1.79 -6.44
C LEU A 78 1.82 1.21 -7.81
N LEU A 79 2.62 0.28 -8.33
CA LEU A 79 2.32 -0.37 -9.61
C LEU A 79 0.99 -1.14 -9.54
N GLY A 80 0.76 -1.91 -8.48
CA GLY A 80 -0.49 -2.64 -8.27
C GLY A 80 -1.71 -1.71 -8.19
N THR A 81 -1.62 -0.62 -7.43
CA THR A 81 -2.69 0.39 -7.32
C THR A 81 -2.94 1.10 -8.65
N LEU A 82 -1.90 1.40 -9.43
CA LEU A 82 -2.06 1.99 -10.76
C LEU A 82 -2.73 1.03 -11.75
N VAL A 83 -2.43 -0.27 -11.68
CA VAL A 83 -3.15 -1.30 -12.45
C VAL A 83 -4.62 -1.34 -12.05
N GLY A 84 -4.93 -1.28 -10.75
CA GLY A 84 -6.32 -1.22 -10.27
C GLY A 84 -7.06 0.05 -10.72
N LEU A 85 -6.41 1.22 -10.65
CA LEU A 85 -6.99 2.47 -11.17
C LEU A 85 -7.22 2.40 -12.68
N PHE A 86 -6.29 1.81 -13.43
CA PHE A 86 -6.45 1.58 -14.86
C PHE A 86 -7.66 0.68 -15.14
N THR A 87 -7.82 -0.43 -14.40
CA THR A 87 -8.97 -1.32 -14.59
C THR A 87 -10.28 -0.60 -14.31
N ILE A 88 -10.34 0.19 -13.23
CA ILE A 88 -11.51 1.02 -12.88
C ILE A 88 -11.82 2.02 -14.01
N ALA A 89 -10.80 2.69 -14.56
CA ALA A 89 -10.95 3.67 -15.63
C ALA A 89 -11.50 3.06 -16.93
N VAL A 90 -11.22 1.78 -17.21
CA VAL A 90 -11.76 1.06 -18.38
C VAL A 90 -13.08 0.32 -18.08
N GLY A 91 -13.69 0.55 -16.92
CA GLY A 91 -14.99 -0.04 -16.58
C GLY A 91 -14.95 -1.35 -15.80
N ILE A 92 -13.78 -1.78 -15.32
CA ILE A 92 -13.57 -3.08 -14.66
C ILE A 92 -13.20 -2.87 -13.18
N GLY A 93 -14.10 -3.28 -12.30
CA GLY A 93 -13.93 -3.20 -10.84
C GLY A 93 -14.93 -2.24 -10.21
N PRO A 94 -14.84 -2.04 -8.88
CA PRO A 94 -15.76 -1.16 -8.19
C PRO A 94 -15.47 0.32 -8.54
N GLN A 95 -16.51 1.06 -8.89
CA GLN A 95 -16.43 2.46 -9.37
C GLN A 95 -17.13 3.44 -8.43
N SER A 96 -17.27 3.06 -7.15
CA SER A 96 -17.92 3.90 -6.15
C SER A 96 -17.10 5.18 -5.92
N ALA A 97 -17.74 6.30 -5.62
CA ALA A 97 -17.01 7.53 -5.29
C ALA A 97 -16.03 7.35 -4.09
N PRO A 98 -16.41 6.64 -3.01
CA PRO A 98 -15.47 6.28 -1.94
C PRO A 98 -14.25 5.49 -2.43
N ASP A 99 -14.43 4.50 -3.31
CA ASP A 99 -13.33 3.69 -3.87
C ASP A 99 -12.34 4.56 -4.63
N LEU A 100 -12.84 5.47 -5.46
CA LEU A 100 -11.99 6.35 -6.27
C LEU A 100 -11.18 7.30 -5.39
N VAL A 101 -11.83 7.92 -4.39
CA VAL A 101 -11.16 8.80 -3.42
C VAL A 101 -10.09 8.02 -2.64
N PHE A 102 -10.41 6.80 -2.20
CA PHE A 102 -9.45 5.94 -1.50
C PHE A 102 -8.22 5.64 -2.35
N HIS A 103 -8.41 5.24 -3.60
CA HIS A 103 -7.29 4.90 -4.50
C HIS A 103 -6.40 6.11 -4.80
N PHE A 104 -6.98 7.29 -5.05
CA PHE A 104 -6.17 8.50 -5.26
C PHE A 104 -5.40 8.92 -4.00
N ALA A 105 -6.04 8.85 -2.83
CA ALA A 105 -5.37 9.12 -1.56
C ALA A 105 -4.23 8.13 -1.30
N LEU A 106 -4.43 6.84 -1.60
CA LEU A 106 -3.42 5.81 -1.47
C LEU A 106 -2.24 6.04 -2.43
N VAL A 107 -2.49 6.42 -3.68
CA VAL A 107 -1.42 6.79 -4.63
C VAL A 107 -0.59 7.95 -4.09
N ALA A 108 -1.24 9.02 -3.59
CA ALA A 108 -0.52 10.14 -3.00
C ALA A 108 0.35 9.72 -1.80
N LEU A 109 -0.19 8.84 -0.94
CA LEU A 109 0.54 8.31 0.21
C LEU A 109 1.76 7.47 -0.20
N LEU A 110 1.60 6.58 -1.18
CA LEU A 110 2.68 5.75 -1.74
C LEU A 110 3.77 6.61 -2.38
N LEU A 111 3.40 7.65 -3.12
CA LEU A 111 4.35 8.60 -3.69
C LEU A 111 5.13 9.36 -2.61
N ALA A 112 4.45 9.78 -1.53
CA ALA A 112 5.10 10.43 -0.40
C ALA A 112 6.10 9.48 0.28
N GLY A 113 5.71 8.23 0.54
CA GLY A 113 6.60 7.25 1.14
C GLY A 113 7.82 6.94 0.26
N LEU A 114 7.62 6.76 -1.05
CA LEU A 114 8.70 6.57 -2.03
C LEU A 114 9.65 7.78 -2.05
N TYR A 115 9.09 9.00 -1.99
CA TYR A 115 9.88 10.22 -1.92
C TYR A 115 10.77 10.22 -0.67
N PHE A 116 10.23 9.92 0.51
CA PHE A 116 11.00 9.85 1.74
C PHE A 116 12.02 8.69 1.73
N ALA A 117 11.67 7.54 1.16
CA ALA A 117 12.58 6.40 1.01
C ALA A 117 13.77 6.73 0.12
N ARG A 118 13.57 7.49 -0.97
CA ARG A 118 14.66 7.97 -1.83
C ARG A 118 15.59 8.94 -1.11
N ARG A 119 15.04 9.80 -0.26
CA ARG A 119 15.77 10.82 0.53
C ARG A 119 16.45 10.27 1.78
N ALA A 120 16.06 9.08 2.25
CA ALA A 120 16.71 8.43 3.37
C ALA A 120 18.14 8.04 2.99
N HIS A 121 19.10 8.37 3.86
CA HIS A 121 20.46 7.84 3.78
C HIS A 121 20.47 6.38 4.29
N ALA A 122 21.32 5.55 3.68
CA ALA A 122 21.58 4.19 4.14
C ALA A 122 22.33 4.21 5.48
#